data_AF-A0A3N1T279-F1
#
_entry.id   AF-A0A3N1T279-F1
#
_cell.length_a   1.000
_cell.length_b   1.000
_cell.length_c   1.000
_cell.angle_alpha   90.00
_cell.angle_beta   90.00
_cell.angle_gamma   90.00
#
_symmetry.space_group_name_H-M   'P 1'
#
loop_
_entity.id
_entity.type
_entity.pdbx_description
1 polymer ?
#
loop_
_entity_poly.entity_id
_entity_poly.type
_entity_poly.pdbx_seq_one_letter_code
_entity_poly.pdbx_strand_id
1 'polypeptide(L)'
;MNKRILVRMGATVVTALGLTLTAGAGTSSAAAKPNTVDYFYAGGKKVAGVVFEPRDSAKDAERVDVDDLRADNHYIWTEVYDVTAEKKKGTCQTSTFKSCAFSIPEGHKVRINVYRMNSKDVEFLDEVHTKSGKLPTA
;
A
#
# COMPACT_ATOMS: atom_id res chain seq x y z
N MET A 1 -33.78 0.52 61.11
CA MET A 1 -32.93 -0.55 61.70
C MET A 1 -31.80 -0.87 60.75
N ASN A 2 -30.56 -0.76 61.24
CA ASN A 2 -29.34 -1.24 60.58
C ASN A 2 -29.40 -2.75 60.32
N LYS A 3 -28.76 -3.20 59.22
CA LYS A 3 -27.68 -4.20 59.33
C LYS A 3 -26.76 -4.17 58.10
N ARG A 4 -25.48 -4.04 58.42
CA ARG A 4 -24.30 -4.00 57.56
C ARG A 4 -23.96 -5.41 57.07
N ILE A 5 -23.45 -5.53 55.85
CA ILE A 5 -22.43 -6.53 55.54
C ILE A 5 -21.25 -5.80 54.90
N LEU A 6 -20.11 -5.95 55.57
CA LEU A 6 -18.78 -5.50 55.21
C LEU A 6 -18.03 -6.74 54.70
N VAL A 7 -17.23 -6.62 53.65
CA VAL A 7 -15.88 -7.18 53.46
C VAL A 7 -15.46 -6.80 52.02
N ARG A 8 -14.46 -5.97 51.71
CA ARG A 8 -13.03 -5.78 52.06
C ARG A 8 -12.16 -6.26 50.89
N MET A 9 -11.12 -5.46 50.59
CA MET A 9 -9.98 -5.73 49.69
C MET A 9 -10.33 -5.54 48.21
N GLY A 10 -9.68 -4.70 47.43
CA GLY A 10 -8.33 -4.15 47.50
C GLY A 10 -7.78 -4.13 46.06
N ALA A 11 -6.71 -3.38 45.85
CA ALA A 11 -5.86 -3.37 44.65
C ALA A 11 -6.20 -2.35 43.54
N THR A 12 -5.43 -1.27 43.63
CA THR A 12 -4.62 -0.70 42.54
C THR A 12 -5.30 0.27 41.58
N VAL A 13 -5.09 1.56 41.89
CA VAL A 13 -5.17 2.68 40.96
C VAL A 13 -4.21 2.40 39.80
N VAL A 14 -4.74 2.04 38.64
CA VAL A 14 -3.99 2.16 37.39
C VAL A 14 -4.11 3.62 36.97
N THR A 15 -3.11 4.41 37.34
CA THR A 15 -2.83 5.69 36.67
C THR A 15 -2.49 5.39 35.22
N ALA A 16 -3.50 5.40 34.35
CA ALA A 16 -3.26 5.52 32.92
C ALA A 16 -2.70 6.92 32.70
N LEU A 17 -1.39 7.02 32.45
CA LEU A 17 -0.79 8.20 31.85
C LEU A 17 -1.44 8.39 30.47
N GLY A 18 -2.51 9.18 30.44
CA GLY A 18 -3.02 9.76 29.22
C GLY A 18 -1.96 10.73 28.70
N LEU A 19 -1.18 10.30 27.71
CA LEU A 19 -0.38 11.24 26.92
C LEU A 19 -1.36 12.14 26.16
N THR A 20 -1.57 13.33 26.71
CA THR A 20 -2.15 14.46 26.01
C THR A 20 -1.16 14.88 24.92
N LEU A 21 -1.43 14.52 23.67
CA LEU A 21 -0.75 15.09 22.51
C LEU A 21 -1.16 16.55 22.42
N THR A 22 -0.29 17.43 22.92
CA THR A 22 -0.34 18.88 22.71
C THR A 22 -0.46 19.15 21.21
N ALA A 23 -1.58 19.76 20.80
CA ALA A 23 -1.74 20.37 19.49
C ALA A 23 -0.71 21.50 19.35
N GLY A 24 0.33 21.26 18.55
CA GLY A 24 1.38 22.24 18.24
C GLY A 24 1.45 22.47 16.73
N ALA A 25 1.25 23.72 16.32
CA ALA A 25 1.51 24.29 15.00
C ALA A 25 0.95 23.51 13.79
N GLY A 26 -0.22 23.94 13.30
CA GLY A 26 -0.76 23.51 12.01
C GLY A 26 0.14 23.96 10.86
N THR A 27 1.04 23.09 10.41
CA THR A 27 1.43 23.05 9.01
C THR A 27 0.24 22.47 8.27
N SER A 28 -0.39 23.25 7.39
CA SER A 28 -1.33 22.71 6.40
C SER A 28 -0.54 21.82 5.45
N SER A 29 -0.19 20.61 5.88
CA SER A 29 0.24 19.58 4.96
C SER A 29 -0.99 19.31 4.10
N ALA A 30 -0.93 19.60 2.80
CA ALA A 30 -1.84 18.96 1.87
C ALA A 30 -1.81 17.47 2.23
N ALA A 31 -2.96 16.90 2.58
CA ALA A 31 -3.01 15.53 3.06
C ALA A 31 -2.41 14.65 1.96
N ALA A 32 -1.27 14.00 2.25
CA ALA A 32 -0.60 13.15 1.27
C ALA A 32 -1.61 12.18 0.69
N LYS A 33 -1.71 12.11 -0.64
CA LYS A 33 -2.65 11.18 -1.29
C LYS A 33 -2.40 9.76 -0.77
N PRO A 34 -3.46 9.01 -0.43
CA PRO A 34 -3.29 7.70 0.16
C PRO A 34 -2.67 6.72 -0.84
N ASN A 35 -1.61 6.03 -0.42
CA ASN A 35 -1.02 4.94 -1.20
C ASN A 35 -2.03 3.81 -1.41
N THR A 36 -1.98 3.19 -2.59
CA THR A 36 -2.64 1.92 -2.84
C THR A 36 -1.65 0.79 -2.64
N VAL A 37 -1.96 -0.15 -1.75
CA VAL A 37 -1.11 -1.31 -1.44
C VAL A 37 -1.90 -2.56 -1.74
N ASP A 38 -1.33 -3.45 -2.53
CA ASP A 38 -1.93 -4.74 -2.86
C ASP A 38 -0.91 -5.89 -2.74
N TYR A 39 -1.41 -7.09 -2.45
CA TYR A 39 -0.61 -8.29 -2.28
C TYR A 39 -1.13 -9.41 -3.16
N PHE A 40 -0.21 -10.05 -3.86
CA PHE A 40 -0.54 -11.08 -4.84
C PHE A 40 -0.12 -12.45 -4.35
N TYR A 41 -0.87 -13.47 -4.76
CA TYR A 41 -0.72 -14.83 -4.29
C TYR A 41 -0.63 -15.80 -5.47
N ALA A 42 0.28 -16.76 -5.36
CA ALA A 42 0.40 -17.90 -6.27
C ALA A 42 0.42 -19.19 -5.44
N GLY A 43 -0.38 -20.18 -5.84
CA GLY A 43 -0.51 -21.43 -5.08
C GLY A 43 -0.91 -21.22 -3.61
N GLY A 44 -1.79 -20.25 -3.33
CA GLY A 44 -2.27 -19.93 -1.97
C GLY A 44 -1.25 -19.24 -1.06
N LYS A 45 -0.11 -18.83 -1.60
CA LYS A 45 0.97 -18.20 -0.84
C LYS A 45 1.27 -16.80 -1.39
N LYS A 46 1.54 -15.86 -0.49
CA LYS A 46 1.91 -14.49 -0.87
C LYS A 46 3.24 -14.50 -1.62
N VAL A 47 3.28 -13.86 -2.78
CA VAL A 47 4.45 -13.84 -3.68
C VAL A 47 4.92 -12.44 -4.04
N ALA A 48 4.02 -11.45 -4.08
CA ALA A 48 4.40 -10.07 -4.40
C ALA A 48 3.66 -9.06 -3.52
N GLY A 49 4.31 -7.94 -3.26
CA GLY A 49 3.69 -6.70 -2.79
C GLY A 49 3.87 -5.60 -3.81
N VAL A 50 2.81 -4.86 -4.13
CA VAL A 50 2.90 -3.69 -5.00
C VAL A 50 2.27 -2.49 -4.30
N VAL A 51 3.01 -1.38 -4.26
CA VAL A 51 2.54 -0.10 -3.76
C VAL A 51 2.51 0.90 -4.91
N PHE A 52 1.36 1.49 -5.14
CA PHE A 52 1.23 2.69 -5.96
C PHE A 52 1.17 3.91 -5.04
N GLU A 53 2.16 4.79 -5.16
CA GLU A 53 2.25 6.05 -4.43
C GLU A 53 1.89 7.20 -5.37
N PRO A 54 0.65 7.72 -5.29
CA PRO A 54 0.29 8.95 -5.96
C PRO A 54 1.07 10.14 -5.36
N ARG A 55 1.58 11.04 -6.19
CA ARG A 55 2.32 12.23 -5.78
C ARG A 55 1.42 13.44 -5.85
N ASP A 56 1.57 14.32 -4.85
CA ASP A 56 0.73 15.51 -4.69
C ASP A 56 1.14 16.68 -5.60
N SER A 57 2.16 16.49 -6.45
CA SER A 57 2.75 17.55 -7.27
C SER A 57 2.96 17.04 -8.69
N ALA A 58 2.43 17.78 -9.67
CA ALA A 58 2.63 17.51 -11.09
C ALA A 58 4.11 17.48 -11.54
N LYS A 59 5.04 17.90 -10.68
CA LYS A 59 6.49 17.86 -10.94
C LYS A 59 7.13 16.53 -10.53
N ASP A 60 6.50 15.76 -9.66
CA ASP A 60 7.00 14.49 -9.17
C ASP A 60 6.28 13.35 -9.89
N ALA A 61 7.03 12.38 -10.40
CA ALA A 61 6.46 11.21 -11.05
C ALA A 61 5.90 10.23 -10.00
N GLU A 62 4.78 9.60 -10.33
CA GLU A 62 4.18 8.54 -9.53
C GLU A 62 5.15 7.41 -9.28
N ARG A 63 5.06 6.77 -8.11
CA ARG A 63 5.91 5.62 -7.78
C ARG A 63 5.12 4.33 -7.77
N VAL A 64 5.71 3.32 -8.40
CA VAL A 64 5.30 1.93 -8.24
C VAL A 64 6.44 1.21 -7.57
N ASP A 65 6.25 0.86 -6.31
CA ASP A 65 7.17 0.02 -5.56
C ASP A 65 6.73 -1.43 -5.71
N VAL A 66 7.65 -2.27 -6.15
CA VAL A 66 7.43 -3.70 -6.38
C VAL A 66 8.36 -4.46 -5.45
N ASP A 67 7.80 -5.42 -4.73
CA ASP A 67 8.53 -6.30 -3.82
C ASP A 67 8.24 -7.75 -4.17
N ASP A 68 9.30 -8.49 -4.47
CA ASP A 68 9.28 -9.94 -4.60
C ASP A 68 9.45 -10.56 -3.22
N LEU A 69 8.37 -11.16 -2.73
CA LEU A 69 8.31 -11.75 -1.40
C LEU A 69 8.78 -13.21 -1.38
N ARG A 70 9.28 -13.73 -2.52
CA ARG A 70 9.72 -15.12 -2.64
C ARG A 70 11.00 -15.29 -3.45
N ALA A 71 11.98 -15.91 -2.81
CA ALA A 71 13.17 -16.42 -3.50
C ALA A 71 12.91 -17.80 -4.14
N ASP A 72 12.11 -17.86 -5.20
CA ASP A 72 11.75 -19.12 -5.88
C ASP A 72 12.07 -19.15 -7.40
N ASN A 73 13.15 -18.47 -7.79
CA ASN A 73 13.66 -18.38 -9.17
C ASN A 73 12.64 -17.77 -10.17
N HIS A 74 11.72 -16.97 -9.65
CA HIS A 74 10.91 -16.06 -10.43
C HIS A 74 11.32 -14.63 -10.08
N TYR A 75 10.79 -13.69 -10.84
CA TYR A 75 10.82 -12.28 -10.54
C TYR A 75 9.42 -11.70 -10.78
N ILE A 76 9.15 -10.58 -10.14
CA ILE A 76 7.91 -9.83 -10.34
C ILE A 76 8.13 -8.84 -11.46
N TRP A 77 7.21 -8.83 -12.42
CA TRP A 77 7.14 -7.87 -13.51
C TRP A 77 5.80 -7.17 -13.45
N THR A 78 5.82 -5.84 -13.53
CA THR A 78 4.61 -5.03 -13.60
C THR A 78 4.58 -4.24 -14.88
N GLU A 79 3.37 -4.07 -15.42
CA GLU A 79 3.10 -3.17 -16.53
C GLU A 79 2.19 -2.05 -16.08
N VAL A 80 2.60 -0.81 -16.33
CA VAL A 80 1.89 0.38 -15.87
C VAL A 80 1.22 1.06 -17.06
N TYR A 81 -0.08 1.29 -16.94
CA TYR A 81 -0.92 1.92 -17.95
C TYR A 81 -1.61 3.14 -17.37
N ASP A 82 -1.57 4.24 -18.12
CA ASP A 82 -2.48 5.36 -17.96
C ASP A 82 -3.74 5.03 -18.77
N VAL A 83 -4.78 4.61 -18.07
CA VAL A 83 -6.03 4.14 -18.68
C VAL A 83 -6.84 5.31 -19.21
N THR A 84 -6.78 6.46 -18.53
CA THR A 84 -7.48 7.68 -18.98
C THR A 84 -6.93 8.17 -20.32
N ALA A 85 -5.62 8.04 -20.56
CA ALA A 85 -4.97 8.40 -21.81
C ALA A 85 -4.75 7.21 -22.78
N GLU A 86 -5.29 6.03 -22.46
CA GLU A 86 -5.17 4.79 -23.25
C GLU A 86 -3.71 4.43 -23.63
N LYS A 87 -2.76 4.66 -22.71
CA LYS A 87 -1.32 4.59 -23.00
C LYS A 87 -0.54 3.77 -21.99
N LYS A 88 0.29 2.84 -22.48
CA LYS A 88 1.33 2.18 -21.66
C LYS A 88 2.41 3.18 -21.26
N LYS A 89 2.70 3.25 -19.97
CA LYS A 89 3.69 4.15 -19.37
C LYS A 89 5.06 3.49 -19.24
N GLY A 90 5.09 2.19 -18.96
CA GLY A 90 6.32 1.41 -18.92
C GLY A 90 6.15 0.15 -18.08
N THR A 91 7.27 -0.38 -17.62
CA THR A 91 7.32 -1.61 -16.81
C THR A 91 8.26 -1.46 -15.63
N CYS A 92 8.03 -2.23 -14.57
CA CYS A 92 8.93 -2.34 -13.43
C CYS A 92 9.16 -3.81 -13.13
N GLN A 93 10.41 -4.24 -12.99
CA GLN A 93 10.73 -5.64 -12.69
C GLN A 93 11.77 -5.75 -11.58
N THR A 94 11.64 -6.78 -10.75
CA THR A 94 12.53 -7.04 -9.62
C THR A 94 12.44 -8.49 -9.14
N SER A 95 13.55 -9.03 -8.64
CA SER A 95 13.61 -10.28 -7.88
C SER A 95 13.80 -10.06 -6.37
N THR A 96 13.79 -8.79 -5.95
CA THR A 96 13.81 -8.32 -4.56
C THR A 96 12.89 -7.11 -4.49
N PHE A 97 13.40 -5.92 -4.15
CA PHE A 97 12.64 -4.68 -4.10
C PHE A 97 13.10 -3.70 -5.19
N LYS A 98 12.15 -2.99 -5.81
CA LYS A 98 12.45 -1.89 -6.73
C LYS A 98 11.34 -0.84 -6.74
N SER A 99 11.75 0.42 -6.70
CA SER A 99 10.89 1.58 -6.95
C SER A 99 11.07 2.09 -8.37
N CYS A 100 9.98 2.21 -9.12
CA CYS A 100 9.98 2.75 -10.48
C CYS A 100 9.11 4.02 -10.56
N ALA A 101 9.59 5.02 -11.30
CA ALA A 101 8.90 6.29 -11.49
C ALA A 101 8.14 6.32 -12.83
N PHE A 102 6.89 6.77 -12.80
CA PHE A 102 6.05 6.93 -13.99
C PHE A 102 5.35 8.28 -13.96
N SER A 103 5.59 9.11 -14.97
CA SER A 103 4.90 10.40 -15.09
C SER A 103 3.48 10.16 -15.60
N ILE A 104 2.49 10.24 -14.72
CA ILE A 104 1.06 10.10 -15.04
C ILE A 104 0.37 11.38 -14.55
N PRO A 105 -0.50 12.02 -15.36
CA PRO A 105 -1.19 13.22 -14.91
C PRO A 105 -2.11 12.94 -13.72
N GLU A 106 -2.17 13.87 -12.78
CA GLU A 106 -3.09 13.83 -11.66
C GLU A 106 -4.55 13.60 -12.11
N GLY A 107 -5.28 12.76 -11.38
CA GLY A 107 -6.66 12.39 -11.66
C GLY A 107 -6.80 11.25 -12.68
N HIS A 108 -5.72 10.81 -13.32
CA HIS A 108 -5.78 9.70 -14.27
C HIS A 108 -5.87 8.35 -13.55
N LYS A 109 -6.66 7.44 -14.12
CA LYS A 109 -6.76 6.06 -13.63
C LYS A 109 -5.53 5.27 -14.07
N VAL A 110 -4.94 4.57 -13.12
CA VAL A 110 -3.73 3.77 -13.32
C VAL A 110 -4.09 2.30 -13.24
N ARG A 111 -3.80 1.54 -14.30
CA ARG A 111 -3.83 0.07 -14.25
C ARG A 111 -2.41 -0.44 -14.13
N ILE A 112 -2.18 -1.31 -13.16
CA ILE A 112 -0.89 -1.96 -12.93
C ILE A 112 -1.13 -3.45 -12.99
N ASN A 113 -0.75 -4.08 -14.10
CA ASN A 113 -0.82 -5.53 -14.23
C ASN A 113 0.39 -6.15 -13.57
N VAL A 114 0.20 -7.19 -12.76
CA VAL A 114 1.27 -7.85 -12.02
C VAL A 114 1.45 -9.27 -12.53
N TYR A 115 2.69 -9.60 -12.86
CA TYR A 115 3.10 -10.90 -13.36
C TYR A 115 4.19 -11.46 -12.47
N ARG A 116 4.21 -12.78 -12.33
CA ARG A 116 5.31 -13.55 -11.77
C ARG A 116 5.88 -14.41 -12.89
N MET A 117 7.15 -14.27 -13.17
CA MET A 117 7.71 -14.89 -14.37
C MET A 117 9.17 -15.29 -14.21
N ASN A 118 9.62 -16.17 -15.10
CA ASN A 118 11.02 -16.52 -15.30
C ASN A 118 11.25 -16.81 -16.81
N SER A 119 12.39 -17.42 -17.16
CA SER A 119 12.71 -17.73 -18.56
C SER A 119 11.82 -18.79 -19.22
N LYS A 120 10.98 -19.49 -18.45
CA LYS A 120 10.16 -20.63 -18.89
C LYS A 120 8.67 -20.43 -18.67
N ASP A 121 8.29 -19.56 -17.75
CA ASP A 121 6.91 -19.41 -17.30
C ASP A 121 6.55 -17.94 -17.08
N VAL A 122 5.29 -17.61 -17.37
CA VAL A 122 4.70 -16.28 -17.17
C VAL A 122 3.32 -16.47 -16.58
N GLU A 123 3.19 -16.15 -15.30
CA GLU A 123 1.95 -16.20 -14.55
C GLU A 123 1.42 -14.77 -14.38
N PHE A 124 0.24 -14.48 -14.95
CA PHE A 124 -0.49 -13.26 -14.61
C PHE A 124 -1.14 -13.45 -13.23
N LEU A 125 -0.83 -12.56 -12.29
CA LEU A 125 -1.33 -12.65 -10.93
C LEU A 125 -2.67 -11.93 -10.81
N ASP A 126 -2.66 -10.60 -10.94
CA ASP A 126 -3.87 -9.77 -11.03
C ASP A 126 -3.47 -8.31 -11.38
N GLU A 127 -4.45 -7.40 -11.37
CA GLU A 127 -4.26 -5.95 -11.39
C GLU A 127 -4.20 -5.39 -9.95
N VAL A 128 -3.43 -4.31 -9.73
CA VAL A 128 -3.42 -3.58 -8.44
C VAL A 128 -4.74 -2.84 -8.25
N HIS A 129 -5.43 -3.10 -7.14
CA HIS A 129 -6.70 -2.46 -6.82
C HIS A 129 -6.65 -1.73 -5.47
N THR A 130 -7.43 -0.66 -5.36
CA THR A 130 -7.73 -0.04 -4.06
C THR A 130 -8.51 -1.01 -3.18
N LYS A 131 -8.60 -0.73 -1.87
CA LYS A 131 -9.45 -1.49 -0.93
C LYS A 131 -10.93 -1.61 -1.36
N SER A 132 -11.38 -0.74 -2.27
CA SER A 132 -12.74 -0.75 -2.81
C SER A 132 -12.90 -1.54 -4.13
N GLY A 133 -11.85 -2.21 -4.61
CA GLY A 133 -11.85 -2.94 -5.89
C GLY A 133 -11.83 -2.03 -7.13
N LYS A 134 -11.40 -0.77 -6.96
CA LYS A 134 -11.24 0.20 -8.05
C LYS A 134 -9.78 0.33 -8.42
N LEU A 135 -9.51 0.71 -9.67
CA LEU A 135 -8.16 1.13 -10.08
C LEU A 135 -7.66 2.32 -9.24
N PRO A 136 -6.36 2.38 -8.91
CA PRO A 136 -5.72 3.55 -8.37
C PRO A 136 -5.86 4.79 -9.27
N THR A 137 -5.68 5.96 -8.66
CA THR A 137 -5.69 7.25 -9.35
C THR A 137 -4.42 8.03 -8.97
N ALA A 138 -3.74 8.61 -9.96
CA ALA A 138 -2.61 9.51 -9.76
C ALA A 138 -3.03 10.80 -9.04
#